data_AF-R5EXE7-F1
#
_entry.id   AF-R5EXE7-F1
#
_cell.length_a   1.000
_cell.length_b   1.000
_cell.length_c   1.000
_cell.angle_alpha   90.00
_cell.angle_beta   90.00
_cell.angle_gamma   90.00
#
_symmetry.space_group_name_H-M   'P 1'
#
loop_
_entity.id
_entity.type
_entity.pdbx_description
1 polymer ?
#
loop_
_entity_poly.entity_id
_entity_poly.type
_entity_poly.pdbx_seq_one_letter_code
_entity_poly.pdbx_strand_id
1 'polypeptide(L)'
;MTEQEFTTYKTELLAKIEKLYKNDELFKIIDLLENSELDFELCMELVRTYINAANRTSDPFSLFEKSEILLDKFSLEGKISAKYHFLRGYILFKKGLISDSLIRFEEALKHASVMDGQLFSNITIMIDNAKRLLDKAEFKGLDEKDSKELLSFVEKNFGKVNHLCEFSHVSLYQIAPTKEHDYNLIVSVGLSGKNTESSSELKQENIELCLALPKDYRFNKDSKSAFEIYMLIEIISYLITEKNPVGFGYYLEKENGFSKRTAFTGAMLASLGEYPKESQSVILSSGRNVNFYELLPLRPMELNFRKTHSAHELLELFKEHLIKLTPFISTRDDVCLRLNKE
;
A
#
# COMPACT_ATOMS: atom_id res chain seq x y z
N MET A 1 -11.22 -27.71 40.81
CA MET A 1 -11.44 -26.30 41.18
C MET A 1 -12.93 -26.03 41.10
N THR A 2 -13.53 -25.33 42.07
CA THR A 2 -14.92 -24.88 41.96
C THR A 2 -15.04 -23.78 40.88
N GLU A 3 -16.24 -23.51 40.38
CA GLU A 3 -16.46 -22.45 39.37
C GLU A 3 -16.03 -21.06 39.87
N GLN A 4 -16.25 -20.80 41.16
CA GLN A 4 -15.83 -19.55 41.80
C GLN A 4 -14.30 -19.48 41.95
N GLU A 5 -13.65 -20.58 42.33
CA GLU A 5 -12.19 -20.66 42.36
C GLU A 5 -11.58 -20.49 40.96
N PHE A 6 -12.19 -21.06 39.91
CA PHE A 6 -11.74 -20.91 38.52
C PHE A 6 -11.88 -19.46 38.05
N THR A 7 -12.97 -18.80 38.42
CA THR A 7 -13.20 -17.39 38.09
C THR A 7 -12.12 -16.50 38.71
N THR A 8 -11.82 -16.68 40.01
CA THR A 8 -10.75 -15.93 40.67
C THR A 8 -9.38 -16.22 40.04
N TYR A 9 -9.05 -17.49 39.82
CA TYR A 9 -7.82 -17.91 39.16
C TYR A 9 -7.67 -17.27 37.77
N LYS A 10 -8.72 -17.29 36.97
CA LYS A 10 -8.75 -16.69 35.63
C LYS A 10 -8.51 -15.18 35.67
N THR A 11 -9.15 -14.46 36.60
CA THR A 11 -8.96 -13.01 36.74
C THR A 11 -7.51 -12.66 37.06
N GLU A 12 -6.89 -13.38 38.00
CA GLU A 12 -5.47 -13.20 38.35
C GLU A 12 -4.55 -13.53 37.17
N LEU A 13 -4.86 -14.61 36.45
CA LEU A 13 -4.12 -15.06 35.28
C LEU A 13 -4.17 -14.02 34.15
N LEU A 14 -5.34 -13.48 33.82
CA LEU A 14 -5.51 -12.43 32.81
C LEU A 14 -4.74 -11.15 33.17
N ALA A 15 -4.77 -10.72 34.45
CA ALA A 15 -4.00 -9.57 34.91
C ALA A 15 -2.49 -9.79 34.75
N LYS A 16 -2.00 -11.01 35.03
CA LYS A 16 -0.60 -11.38 34.82
C LYS A 16 -0.24 -11.38 33.33
N ILE A 17 -1.11 -11.91 32.48
CA ILE A 17 -0.94 -11.90 31.01
C ILE A 17 -0.84 -10.47 30.49
N GLU A 18 -1.71 -9.57 30.94
CA GLU A 18 -1.68 -8.16 30.53
C GLU A 18 -0.33 -7.49 30.87
N LYS A 19 0.20 -7.75 32.08
CA LYS A 19 1.52 -7.24 32.49
C LYS A 19 2.65 -7.78 31.60
N LEU A 20 2.62 -9.08 31.28
CA LEU A 20 3.61 -9.69 30.41
C LEU A 20 3.53 -9.13 28.98
N TYR A 21 2.33 -8.84 28.48
CA TYR A 21 2.16 -8.20 27.17
C TYR A 21 2.75 -6.79 27.14
N LYS A 22 2.57 -6.00 28.21
CA LYS A 22 3.18 -4.66 28.34
C LYS A 22 4.71 -4.71 28.32
N ASN A 23 5.29 -5.81 28.81
CA ASN A 23 6.73 -6.04 28.82
C ASN A 23 7.24 -6.79 27.57
N ASP A 24 6.36 -7.11 26.62
CA ASP A 24 6.69 -7.86 25.41
C ASP A 24 7.20 -9.30 25.66
N GLU A 25 6.80 -9.91 26.77
CA GLU A 25 7.28 -11.22 27.24
C GLU A 25 6.45 -12.40 26.69
N LEU A 26 6.33 -12.50 25.36
CA LEU A 26 5.42 -13.44 24.68
C LEU A 26 5.63 -14.91 25.07
N PHE A 27 6.88 -15.37 25.15
CA PHE A 27 7.16 -16.78 25.48
C PHE A 27 6.81 -17.14 26.93
N LYS A 28 6.85 -16.17 27.85
CA LYS A 28 6.39 -16.38 29.23
C LYS A 28 4.88 -16.49 29.30
N ILE A 29 4.15 -15.77 28.44
CA ILE A 29 2.69 -15.92 28.31
C ILE A 29 2.36 -17.30 27.75
N ILE A 30 3.07 -17.74 26.71
CA ILE A 30 2.89 -19.08 26.13
C ILE A 30 3.10 -20.16 27.19
N ASP A 31 4.24 -20.16 27.87
CA ASP A 31 4.56 -21.14 28.92
C ASP A 31 3.51 -21.13 30.03
N LEU A 32 3.07 -19.94 30.46
CA LEU A 32 2.03 -19.81 31.46
C LEU A 32 0.69 -20.43 31.01
N LEU A 33 0.24 -20.13 29.79
CA LEU A 33 -1.05 -20.57 29.28
C LEU A 33 -1.06 -22.03 28.82
N GLU A 34 0.02 -22.55 28.22
CA GLU A 34 0.14 -23.98 27.86
C GLU A 34 0.05 -24.90 29.09
N ASN A 35 0.46 -24.39 30.26
CA ASN A 35 0.41 -25.10 31.55
C ASN A 35 -0.84 -24.76 32.40
N SER A 36 -1.83 -24.07 31.84
CA SER A 36 -3.05 -23.65 32.55
C SER A 36 -4.30 -24.38 32.04
N GLU A 37 -5.34 -24.43 32.86
CA GLU A 37 -6.67 -24.85 32.41
C GLU A 37 -7.29 -23.74 31.55
N LEU A 38 -7.56 -24.03 30.28
CA LEU A 38 -8.01 -23.05 29.29
C LEU A 38 -9.53 -23.12 29.10
N ASP A 39 -10.21 -22.02 29.43
CA ASP A 39 -11.54 -21.72 28.90
C ASP A 39 -11.44 -20.97 27.56
N PHE A 40 -12.57 -20.59 26.99
CA PHE A 40 -12.62 -19.90 25.71
C PHE A 40 -11.77 -18.61 25.69
N GLU A 41 -11.84 -17.81 26.74
CA GLU A 41 -11.16 -16.51 26.79
C GLU A 41 -9.64 -16.67 26.90
N LEU A 42 -9.17 -17.54 27.80
CA LEU A 42 -7.75 -17.85 27.96
C LEU A 42 -7.19 -18.53 26.71
N CYS A 43 -7.98 -19.36 26.03
CA CYS A 43 -7.62 -19.93 24.74
C CYS A 43 -7.41 -18.85 23.68
N MET A 44 -8.30 -17.86 23.57
CA MET A 44 -8.12 -16.75 22.63
C MET A 44 -6.87 -15.91 22.96
N GLU A 45 -6.52 -15.76 24.23
CA GLU A 45 -5.26 -15.14 24.65
C GLU A 45 -4.03 -15.96 24.21
N LEU A 46 -4.06 -17.29 24.35
CA LEU A 46 -2.98 -18.15 23.90
C LEU A 46 -2.80 -18.08 22.38
N VAL A 47 -3.90 -18.18 21.62
CA VAL A 47 -3.90 -18.03 20.16
C VAL A 47 -3.33 -16.68 19.74
N ARG A 48 -3.78 -15.58 20.37
CA ARG A 48 -3.21 -14.25 20.10
C ARG A 48 -1.70 -14.21 20.36
N THR A 49 -1.25 -14.85 21.45
CA THR A 49 0.17 -14.90 21.81
C THR A 49 0.98 -15.68 20.78
N TYR A 50 0.48 -16.83 20.33
CA TYR A 50 1.11 -17.60 19.25
C TYR A 50 1.24 -16.81 17.96
N ILE A 51 0.18 -16.11 17.54
CA ILE A 51 0.23 -15.27 16.34
C ILE A 51 1.28 -14.16 16.48
N ASN A 52 1.35 -13.52 17.65
CA ASN A 52 2.35 -12.47 17.90
C ASN A 52 3.78 -13.02 17.91
N ALA A 53 3.99 -14.21 18.49
CA ALA A 53 5.27 -14.89 18.52
C ALA A 53 5.67 -15.43 17.14
N ALA A 54 4.71 -15.86 16.31
CA ALA A 54 4.93 -16.32 14.94
C ALA A 54 5.63 -15.24 14.10
N ASN A 55 5.29 -13.97 14.30
CA ASN A 55 5.94 -12.85 13.61
C ASN A 55 7.42 -12.62 14.00
N ARG A 56 7.98 -13.39 14.95
CA ARG A 56 9.32 -13.20 15.52
C ARG A 56 10.21 -14.44 15.47
N THR A 57 9.71 -15.53 14.91
CA THR A 57 10.42 -16.82 14.85
C THR A 57 10.79 -17.16 13.40
N SER A 58 11.78 -18.03 13.23
CA SER A 58 12.12 -18.64 11.95
C SER A 58 11.09 -19.68 11.49
N ASP A 59 10.24 -20.17 12.39
CA ASP A 59 9.17 -21.13 12.08
C ASP A 59 7.80 -20.61 12.55
N PRO A 60 7.19 -19.70 11.79
CA PRO A 60 5.86 -19.17 12.11
C PRO A 60 4.74 -20.22 11.97
N PHE A 61 4.92 -21.21 11.09
CA PHE A 61 3.85 -22.13 10.72
C PHE A 61 3.51 -23.12 11.85
N SER A 62 4.49 -23.58 12.61
CA SER A 62 4.23 -24.41 13.80
C SER A 62 3.34 -23.70 14.84
N LEU A 63 3.50 -22.38 15.02
CA LEU A 63 2.65 -21.60 15.94
C LEU A 63 1.26 -21.32 15.37
N PHE A 64 1.13 -21.21 14.04
CA PHE A 64 -0.17 -21.14 13.37
C PHE A 64 -0.94 -22.47 13.48
N GLU A 65 -0.27 -23.60 13.32
CA GLU A 65 -0.89 -24.93 13.47
C GLU A 65 -1.39 -25.14 14.90
N LYS A 66 -0.58 -24.81 15.92
CA LYS A 66 -1.02 -24.83 17.33
C LYS A 66 -2.25 -23.93 17.55
N SER A 67 -2.25 -22.74 16.94
CA SER A 67 -3.39 -21.82 17.01
C SER A 67 -4.66 -22.39 16.38
N GLU A 68 -4.55 -23.03 15.21
CA GLU A 68 -5.69 -23.64 14.51
C GLU A 68 -6.32 -24.77 15.33
N ILE A 69 -5.50 -25.64 15.93
CA ILE A 69 -5.97 -26.72 16.82
C ILE A 69 -6.78 -26.15 18.01
N LEU A 70 -6.27 -25.08 18.62
CA LEU A 70 -6.95 -24.41 19.73
C LEU A 70 -8.27 -23.74 19.32
N LEU A 71 -8.29 -23.09 18.15
CA LEU A 71 -9.51 -22.50 17.61
C LEU A 71 -10.56 -23.58 17.31
N ASP A 72 -10.17 -24.68 16.69
CA ASP A 72 -11.10 -25.76 16.32
C ASP A 72 -11.78 -26.38 17.55
N LYS A 73 -11.08 -26.48 18.69
CA LYS A 73 -11.65 -26.92 19.98
C LYS A 73 -12.84 -26.09 20.45
N PHE A 74 -12.85 -24.79 20.15
CA PHE A 74 -13.88 -23.83 20.58
C PHE A 74 -14.72 -23.31 19.40
N SER A 75 -14.87 -24.13 18.35
CA SER A 75 -15.58 -23.73 17.14
C SER A 75 -17.06 -23.41 17.37
N LEU A 76 -17.70 -23.96 18.41
CA LEU A 76 -19.09 -23.70 18.74
C LEU A 76 -19.25 -22.33 19.44
N GLU A 77 -18.46 -22.09 20.49
CA GLU A 77 -18.40 -20.83 21.24
C GLU A 77 -17.93 -19.67 20.35
N GLY A 78 -16.99 -19.96 19.44
CA GLY A 78 -16.42 -19.00 18.51
C GLY A 78 -17.40 -18.47 17.46
N LYS A 79 -18.55 -19.13 17.23
CA LYS A 79 -19.50 -18.74 16.16
C LYS A 79 -19.91 -17.28 16.21
N ILE A 80 -20.11 -16.75 17.43
CA ILE A 80 -20.57 -15.37 17.67
C ILE A 80 -19.47 -14.46 18.24
N SER A 81 -18.20 -14.89 18.14
CA SER A 81 -17.07 -14.14 18.69
C SER A 81 -16.27 -13.43 17.61
N ALA A 82 -16.27 -12.10 17.65
CA ALA A 82 -15.45 -11.27 16.76
C ALA A 82 -13.97 -11.62 16.88
N LYS A 83 -13.47 -11.80 18.11
CA LYS A 83 -12.06 -12.13 18.39
C LYS A 83 -11.68 -13.48 17.79
N TYR A 84 -12.54 -14.49 17.91
CA TYR A 84 -12.30 -15.81 17.32
C TYR A 84 -12.14 -15.73 15.80
N HIS A 85 -13.10 -15.10 15.11
CA HIS A 85 -13.07 -14.98 13.66
C HIS A 85 -11.90 -14.11 13.19
N PHE A 86 -11.58 -13.04 13.92
CA PHE A 86 -10.42 -12.20 13.61
C PHE A 86 -9.10 -12.97 13.70
N LEU A 87 -8.87 -13.73 14.78
CA LEU A 87 -7.65 -14.51 14.95
C LEU A 87 -7.53 -15.61 13.86
N ARG A 88 -8.64 -16.29 13.55
CA ARG A 88 -8.67 -17.30 12.48
C ARG A 88 -8.41 -16.68 11.10
N GLY A 89 -9.03 -15.53 10.82
CA GLY A 89 -8.78 -14.76 9.60
C GLY A 89 -7.33 -14.32 9.48
N TYR A 90 -6.70 -13.87 10.58
CA TYR A 90 -5.31 -13.44 10.58
C TYR A 90 -4.35 -14.57 10.23
N ILE A 91 -4.59 -15.78 10.77
CA ILE A 91 -3.79 -16.97 10.43
C ILE A 91 -3.91 -17.30 8.94
N LEU A 92 -5.13 -17.32 8.41
CA LEU A 92 -5.38 -17.57 6.98
C LEU A 92 -4.69 -16.53 6.10
N PHE A 93 -4.76 -15.25 6.49
CA PHE A 93 -4.09 -14.15 5.80
C PHE A 93 -2.57 -14.36 5.76
N LYS A 94 -1.96 -14.74 6.89
CA LYS A 94 -0.52 -15.03 6.96
C LYS A 94 -0.11 -16.26 6.16
N LYS A 95 -1.01 -17.23 5.97
CA LYS A 95 -0.83 -18.41 5.10
C LYS A 95 -1.07 -18.10 3.61
N GLY A 96 -1.44 -16.86 3.25
CA GLY A 96 -1.71 -16.45 1.87
C GLY A 96 -3.10 -16.87 1.36
N LEU A 97 -3.97 -17.39 2.22
CA LEU A 97 -5.35 -17.77 1.90
C LEU A 97 -6.25 -16.54 1.99
N ILE A 98 -6.05 -15.59 1.07
CA ILE A 98 -6.64 -14.24 1.17
C ILE A 98 -8.17 -14.27 1.12
N SER A 99 -8.76 -15.02 0.19
CA SER A 99 -10.22 -15.12 0.08
C SER A 99 -10.87 -15.69 1.35
N ASP A 100 -10.31 -16.78 1.90
CA ASP A 100 -10.80 -17.36 3.16
C ASP A 100 -10.60 -16.42 4.35
N SER A 101 -9.48 -15.68 4.38
CA SER A 101 -9.22 -14.68 5.42
C SER A 101 -10.25 -13.56 5.40
N LEU A 102 -10.63 -13.07 4.21
CA LEU A 102 -11.63 -12.02 4.06
C LEU A 102 -12.99 -12.47 4.60
N ILE A 103 -13.44 -13.69 4.27
CA ILE A 103 -14.68 -14.26 4.81
C ILE A 103 -14.66 -14.25 6.34
N ARG A 104 -13.53 -14.60 6.97
CA ARG A 104 -13.40 -14.57 8.42
C ARG A 104 -13.39 -13.15 9.00
N PHE A 105 -12.71 -12.20 8.37
CA PHE A 105 -12.73 -10.82 8.85
C PHE A 105 -14.12 -10.18 8.71
N GLU A 106 -14.84 -10.44 7.63
CA GLU A 106 -16.23 -9.98 7.45
C GLU A 106 -17.17 -10.62 8.47
N GLU A 107 -16.96 -11.90 8.81
CA GLU A 107 -17.69 -12.54 9.90
C GLU A 107 -17.33 -11.93 11.26
N ALA A 108 -16.05 -11.62 11.51
CA ALA A 108 -15.62 -10.94 12.73
C ALA A 108 -16.31 -9.58 12.88
N LEU A 109 -16.45 -8.83 11.79
CA LEU A 109 -17.09 -7.51 11.78
C LEU A 109 -18.56 -7.57 12.20
N LYS A 110 -19.30 -8.62 11.82
CA LYS A 110 -20.72 -8.79 12.21
C LYS A 110 -20.92 -8.89 13.72
N HIS A 111 -19.93 -9.44 14.42
CA HIS A 111 -19.97 -9.65 15.87
C HIS A 111 -19.18 -8.59 16.65
N ALA A 112 -18.48 -7.68 15.97
CA ALA A 112 -17.64 -6.68 16.61
C ALA A 112 -18.49 -5.53 17.18
N SER A 113 -18.25 -5.19 18.44
CA SER A 113 -18.83 -3.98 19.03
C SER A 113 -18.02 -2.76 18.60
N VAL A 114 -18.70 -1.70 18.15
CA VAL A 114 -18.09 -0.40 17.86
C VAL A 114 -17.42 0.20 19.11
N MET A 115 -17.84 -0.21 20.32
CA MET A 115 -17.22 0.21 21.57
C MET A 115 -15.84 -0.41 21.81
N ASP A 116 -15.53 -1.55 21.17
CA ASP A 116 -14.17 -2.11 21.13
C ASP A 116 -13.41 -1.51 19.94
N GLY A 117 -13.05 -0.23 20.09
CA GLY A 117 -12.47 0.56 18.99
C GLY A 117 -11.20 -0.05 18.41
N GLN A 118 -10.40 -0.76 19.23
CA GLN A 118 -9.16 -1.37 18.78
C GLN A 118 -9.42 -2.61 17.92
N LEU A 119 -10.26 -3.55 18.38
CA LEU A 119 -10.57 -4.74 17.60
C LEU A 119 -11.33 -4.38 16.33
N PHE A 120 -12.30 -3.47 16.43
CA PHE A 120 -13.06 -2.97 15.28
C PHE A 120 -12.14 -2.37 14.22
N SER A 121 -11.24 -1.46 14.62
CA SER A 121 -10.26 -0.86 13.71
C SER A 121 -9.35 -1.92 13.06
N ASN A 122 -8.84 -2.87 13.84
CA ASN A 122 -8.00 -3.95 13.32
C ASN A 122 -8.74 -4.82 12.29
N ILE A 123 -10.00 -5.16 12.53
CA ILE A 123 -10.83 -5.91 11.59
C ILE A 123 -10.98 -5.13 10.29
N THR A 124 -11.36 -3.85 10.35
CA THR A 124 -11.55 -3.01 9.15
C THR A 124 -10.26 -2.88 8.33
N ILE A 125 -9.12 -2.67 8.99
CA ILE A 125 -7.80 -2.60 8.33
C ILE A 125 -7.49 -3.93 7.61
N MET A 126 -7.74 -5.07 8.26
CA MET A 126 -7.46 -6.37 7.66
C MET A 126 -8.41 -6.72 6.50
N ILE A 127 -9.68 -6.29 6.56
CA ILE A 127 -10.62 -6.38 5.43
C ILE A 127 -10.09 -5.58 4.24
N ASP A 128 -9.68 -4.32 4.45
CA ASP A 128 -9.15 -3.47 3.39
C ASP A 128 -7.88 -4.07 2.77
N ASN A 129 -6.95 -4.53 3.60
CA ASN A 129 -5.73 -5.21 3.15
C ASN A 129 -6.03 -6.46 2.30
N ALA A 130 -6.97 -7.30 2.73
CA ALA A 130 -7.37 -8.49 1.98
C ALA A 130 -8.01 -8.13 0.64
N LYS A 131 -8.92 -7.14 0.61
CA LYS A 131 -9.56 -6.65 -0.62
C LYS A 131 -8.53 -6.08 -1.61
N ARG A 132 -7.58 -5.26 -1.16
CA ARG A 132 -6.50 -4.74 -2.01
C ARG A 132 -5.64 -5.85 -2.61
N LEU A 133 -5.34 -6.91 -1.85
CA LEU A 133 -4.59 -8.06 -2.37
C LEU A 133 -5.38 -8.81 -3.45
N LEU A 134 -6.69 -8.98 -3.27
CA LEU A 134 -7.57 -9.57 -4.28
C LEU A 134 -7.65 -8.70 -5.54
N ASP A 135 -7.90 -7.39 -5.39
CA ASP A 135 -7.90 -6.43 -6.50
C ASP A 135 -6.59 -6.49 -7.30
N LYS A 136 -5.45 -6.56 -6.59
CA LYS A 136 -4.13 -6.65 -7.22
C LYS A 136 -3.93 -7.97 -7.97
N ALA A 137 -4.49 -9.08 -7.48
CA ALA A 137 -4.42 -10.38 -8.16
C ALA A 137 -5.32 -10.43 -9.41
N GLU A 138 -6.44 -9.70 -9.38
CA GLU A 138 -7.38 -9.59 -10.50
C GLU A 138 -6.89 -8.65 -11.59
N PHE A 139 -6.10 -7.63 -11.25
CA PHE A 139 -5.53 -6.69 -12.22
C PHE A 139 -4.72 -7.40 -13.31
N LYS A 140 -5.10 -7.18 -14.58
CA LYS A 140 -4.45 -7.81 -15.76
C LYS A 140 -3.68 -6.84 -16.65
N GLY A 141 -3.60 -5.56 -16.29
CA GLY A 141 -3.03 -4.54 -17.15
C GLY A 141 -3.88 -4.26 -18.40
N LEU A 142 -3.28 -3.62 -19.39
CA LEU A 142 -3.90 -3.44 -20.71
C LEU A 142 -3.87 -4.76 -21.50
N ASP A 143 -4.85 -4.95 -22.38
CA ASP A 143 -4.75 -6.01 -23.37
C ASP A 143 -3.58 -5.77 -24.35
N GLU A 144 -3.15 -6.83 -25.03
CA GLU A 144 -1.96 -6.80 -25.89
C GLU A 144 -2.06 -5.78 -27.03
N LYS A 145 -3.26 -5.57 -27.58
CA LYS A 145 -3.47 -4.64 -28.70
C LYS A 145 -3.38 -3.20 -28.20
N ASP A 146 -4.11 -2.87 -27.14
CA ASP A 146 -4.09 -1.56 -26.50
C ASP A 146 -2.68 -1.22 -25.97
N SER A 147 -1.97 -2.20 -25.40
CA SER A 147 -0.59 -2.03 -24.95
C SER A 147 0.37 -1.69 -26.09
N LYS A 148 0.25 -2.33 -27.26
CA LYS A 148 1.08 -2.04 -28.43
C LYS A 148 0.76 -0.67 -29.04
N GLU A 149 -0.52 -0.32 -29.11
CA GLU A 149 -0.96 0.97 -29.61
C GLU A 149 -0.46 2.12 -28.70
N LEU A 150 -0.58 1.95 -27.38
CA LEU A 150 -0.08 2.91 -26.40
C LEU A 150 1.44 3.04 -26.46
N LEU A 151 2.18 1.93 -26.58
CA LEU A 151 3.65 1.97 -26.71
C LEU A 151 4.09 2.71 -27.99
N SER A 152 3.41 2.48 -29.11
CA SER A 152 3.66 3.21 -30.36
C SER A 152 3.38 4.72 -30.23
N PHE A 153 2.32 5.09 -29.49
CA PHE A 153 2.06 6.49 -29.15
C PHE A 153 3.20 7.09 -28.31
N VAL A 154 3.68 6.37 -27.29
CA VAL A 154 4.81 6.79 -26.46
C VAL A 154 6.08 6.98 -27.30
N GLU A 155 6.40 6.03 -28.17
CA GLU A 155 7.58 6.12 -29.06
C GLU A 155 7.52 7.33 -29.99
N LYS A 156 6.33 7.61 -30.54
CA LYS A 156 6.11 8.73 -31.46
C LYS A 156 6.20 10.10 -30.78
N ASN A 157 5.67 10.22 -29.56
CA ASN A 157 5.50 11.51 -28.90
C ASN A 157 6.62 11.84 -27.90
N PHE A 158 7.15 10.83 -27.21
CA PHE A 158 8.16 11.04 -26.17
C PHE A 158 9.56 10.61 -26.62
N GLY A 159 9.66 9.57 -27.45
CA GLY A 159 10.90 9.12 -28.07
C GLY A 159 11.13 7.62 -27.95
N LYS A 160 12.22 7.14 -28.54
CA LYS A 160 12.55 5.70 -28.57
C LYS A 160 12.62 5.12 -27.15
N VAL A 161 11.94 4.00 -26.95
CA VAL A 161 11.84 3.31 -25.67
C VAL A 161 12.88 2.19 -25.53
N ASN A 162 13.37 2.01 -24.31
CA ASN A 162 14.13 0.86 -23.86
C ASN A 162 13.39 0.22 -22.68
N HIS A 163 13.04 -1.06 -22.77
CA HIS A 163 12.37 -1.75 -21.67
C HIS A 163 13.29 -1.85 -20.44
N LEU A 164 12.83 -1.38 -19.27
CA LEU A 164 13.57 -1.49 -18.02
C LEU A 164 13.16 -2.74 -17.24
N CYS A 165 11.88 -2.86 -16.89
CA CYS A 165 11.36 -3.97 -16.10
C CYS A 165 9.83 -4.07 -16.17
N GLU A 166 9.30 -5.23 -15.80
CA GLU A 166 7.86 -5.47 -15.68
C GLU A 166 7.51 -5.93 -14.25
N PHE A 167 6.32 -5.53 -13.77
CA PHE A 167 5.75 -5.97 -12.51
C PHE A 167 4.23 -5.85 -12.57
N SER A 168 3.50 -6.80 -11.98
CA SER A 168 2.03 -6.75 -11.87
C SER A 168 1.32 -6.34 -13.18
N HIS A 169 1.73 -6.87 -14.34
CA HIS A 169 1.18 -6.53 -15.67
C HIS A 169 1.40 -5.07 -16.13
N VAL A 170 2.38 -4.38 -15.54
CA VAL A 170 2.84 -3.06 -15.94
C VAL A 170 4.30 -3.13 -16.33
N SER A 171 4.64 -2.61 -17.50
CA SER A 171 6.02 -2.44 -17.96
C SER A 171 6.48 -1.01 -17.71
N LEU A 172 7.75 -0.83 -17.33
CA LEU A 172 8.42 0.47 -17.33
C LEU A 172 9.39 0.55 -18.49
N TYR A 173 9.29 1.63 -19.23
CA TYR A 173 10.16 1.96 -20.35
C TYR A 173 10.96 3.21 -20.05
N GLN A 174 12.23 3.22 -20.44
CA GLN A 174 13.11 4.37 -20.40
C GLN A 174 13.21 4.99 -21.78
N ILE A 175 13.03 6.29 -21.85
CA ILE A 175 13.34 7.12 -23.01
C ILE A 175 14.60 7.90 -22.67
N ALA A 176 15.60 7.79 -23.55
CA ALA A 176 16.89 8.41 -23.34
C ALA A 176 16.83 9.94 -23.49
N PRO A 177 17.74 10.69 -22.82
CA PRO A 177 17.79 12.15 -22.94
C PRO A 177 17.97 12.61 -24.38
N THR A 178 17.33 13.73 -24.72
CA THR A 178 17.53 14.45 -25.98
C THR A 178 18.03 15.87 -25.70
N LYS A 179 18.20 16.69 -26.75
CA LYS A 179 18.56 18.11 -26.58
C LYS A 179 17.41 18.92 -25.99
N GLU A 180 16.19 18.54 -26.36
CA GLU A 180 14.94 19.16 -25.94
C GLU A 180 14.58 18.75 -24.51
N HIS A 181 14.83 17.48 -24.16
CA HIS A 181 14.58 16.92 -22.82
C HIS A 181 15.86 16.31 -22.25
N ASP A 182 16.65 17.10 -21.51
CA ASP A 182 17.97 16.70 -20.97
C ASP A 182 17.86 15.82 -19.70
N TYR A 183 17.02 14.79 -19.75
CA TYR A 183 16.79 13.79 -18.70
C TYR A 183 16.29 12.46 -19.25
N ASN A 184 16.39 11.40 -18.46
CA ASN A 184 15.74 10.13 -18.75
C ASN A 184 14.26 10.23 -18.38
N LEU A 185 13.34 9.90 -19.28
CA LEU A 185 11.93 9.78 -18.94
C LEU A 185 11.57 8.31 -18.76
N ILE A 186 11.08 7.96 -17.57
CA ILE A 186 10.53 6.63 -17.29
C ILE A 186 9.02 6.70 -17.46
N VAL A 187 8.44 5.81 -18.24
CA VAL A 187 7.00 5.78 -18.54
C VAL A 187 6.46 4.39 -18.23
N SER A 188 5.33 4.33 -17.51
CA SER A 188 4.59 3.08 -17.35
C SER A 188 3.71 2.79 -18.56
N VAL A 189 3.53 1.50 -18.85
CA VAL A 189 2.55 1.00 -19.81
C VAL A 189 1.86 -0.19 -19.17
N GLY A 190 0.54 -0.07 -18.97
CA GLY A 190 -0.31 -1.12 -18.43
C GLY A 190 -1.17 -0.66 -17.25
N LEU A 191 -0.77 0.41 -16.52
CA LEU A 191 -1.54 0.91 -15.37
C LEU A 191 -2.94 1.37 -15.80
N SER A 192 -3.04 1.94 -17.00
CA SER A 192 -4.30 2.40 -17.59
C SER A 192 -5.28 1.28 -17.95
N GLY A 193 -4.88 0.01 -17.80
CA GLY A 193 -5.75 -1.16 -17.92
C GLY A 193 -6.58 -1.47 -16.67
N LYS A 194 -6.44 -0.68 -15.61
CA LYS A 194 -7.29 -0.79 -14.42
C LYS A 194 -8.75 -0.64 -14.82
N ASN A 195 -9.60 -1.59 -14.41
CA ASN A 195 -11.03 -1.49 -14.69
C ASN A 195 -11.60 -0.31 -13.90
N THR A 196 -12.17 0.65 -14.60
CA THR A 196 -12.71 1.89 -14.04
C THR A 196 -14.22 1.80 -13.80
N GLU A 197 -14.75 0.60 -13.54
CA GLU A 197 -16.15 0.42 -13.12
C GLU A 197 -16.36 1.08 -11.75
N SER A 198 -16.51 2.40 -11.76
CA SER A 198 -16.87 3.21 -10.62
C SER A 198 -18.29 3.71 -10.84
N SER A 199 -19.14 3.43 -9.86
CA SER A 199 -20.51 3.98 -9.73
C SER A 199 -20.52 5.43 -9.24
N SER A 200 -19.38 6.13 -9.23
CA SER A 200 -19.27 7.51 -8.75
C SER A 200 -19.46 8.52 -9.89
N GLU A 201 -20.03 9.68 -9.58
CA GLU A 201 -20.23 10.79 -10.54
C GLU A 201 -18.89 11.38 -11.04
N LEU A 202 -17.79 11.13 -10.31
CA LEU A 202 -16.45 11.56 -10.69
C LEU A 202 -15.76 10.45 -11.50
N LYS A 203 -15.48 10.76 -12.77
CA LYS A 203 -14.88 9.81 -13.71
C LYS A 203 -13.43 9.52 -13.33
N GLN A 204 -13.16 8.28 -12.88
CA GLN A 204 -11.80 7.75 -12.78
C GLN A 204 -11.09 7.87 -14.14
N GLU A 205 -9.90 8.46 -14.15
CA GLU A 205 -9.09 8.52 -15.36
C GLU A 205 -8.26 7.23 -15.54
N ASN A 206 -8.05 6.82 -16.79
CA ASN A 206 -7.05 5.81 -17.10
C ASN A 206 -5.71 6.53 -17.22
N ILE A 207 -4.74 6.15 -16.40
CA ILE A 207 -3.48 6.90 -16.31
C ILE A 207 -2.28 6.00 -16.54
N GLU A 208 -1.23 6.59 -17.10
CA GLU A 208 0.14 6.11 -17.00
C GLU A 208 0.99 7.12 -16.22
N LEU A 209 1.94 6.62 -15.45
CA LEU A 209 2.87 7.44 -14.69
C LEU A 209 4.19 7.63 -15.43
N CYS A 210 4.68 8.85 -15.33
CA CYS A 210 5.97 9.28 -15.83
C CYS A 210 6.87 9.71 -14.68
N LEU A 211 8.16 9.41 -14.74
CA LEU A 211 9.16 9.90 -13.78
C LEU A 211 10.40 10.34 -14.55
N ALA A 212 10.74 11.62 -14.46
CA ALA A 212 11.96 12.15 -15.05
C ALA A 212 13.15 11.96 -14.10
N LEU A 213 14.24 11.39 -14.57
CA LEU A 213 15.48 11.15 -13.82
C LEU A 213 16.67 11.84 -14.50
N PRO A 214 17.69 12.28 -13.75
CA PRO A 214 18.86 12.96 -14.32
C PRO A 214 19.45 12.23 -15.53
N LYS A 215 19.97 12.95 -16.52
CA LYS A 215 20.52 12.35 -17.74
C LYS A 215 21.65 11.34 -17.49
N ASP A 216 22.41 11.57 -16.44
CA ASP A 216 23.54 10.77 -15.98
C ASP A 216 23.13 9.68 -14.98
N TYR A 217 21.82 9.51 -14.74
CA TYR A 217 21.28 8.44 -13.91
C TYR A 217 21.72 7.07 -14.42
N ARG A 218 22.26 6.26 -13.51
CA ARG A 218 22.82 4.94 -13.84
C ARG A 218 21.81 3.84 -13.53
N PHE A 219 21.19 3.31 -14.56
CA PHE A 219 20.38 2.09 -14.46
C PHE A 219 21.30 0.89 -14.20
N ASN A 220 21.01 0.12 -13.15
CA ASN A 220 21.66 -1.16 -12.89
C ASN A 220 20.81 -2.30 -13.48
N LYS A 221 21.40 -3.51 -13.58
CA LYS A 221 20.69 -4.69 -14.10
C LYS A 221 19.45 -5.05 -13.28
N ASP A 222 19.46 -4.72 -11.99
CA ASP A 222 18.31 -4.86 -11.09
C ASP A 222 17.68 -3.48 -10.84
N SER A 223 17.19 -2.84 -11.90
CA SER A 223 16.65 -1.47 -11.82
C SER A 223 15.56 -1.31 -10.75
N LYS A 224 14.88 -2.41 -10.36
CA LYS A 224 13.90 -2.45 -9.28
C LYS A 224 14.49 -2.17 -7.88
N SER A 225 15.81 -2.34 -7.71
CA SER A 225 16.52 -2.08 -6.45
C SER A 225 16.85 -0.60 -6.24
N ALA A 226 16.83 0.20 -7.30
CA ALA A 226 17.10 1.63 -7.19
C ALA A 226 15.90 2.36 -6.57
N PHE A 227 16.16 3.29 -5.65
CA PHE A 227 15.12 3.93 -4.85
C PHE A 227 14.03 4.59 -5.71
N GLU A 228 14.45 5.31 -6.75
CA GLU A 228 13.57 6.07 -7.64
C GLU A 228 12.60 5.16 -8.39
N ILE A 229 13.11 4.05 -8.92
CA ILE A 229 12.30 3.06 -9.65
C ILE A 229 11.43 2.26 -8.67
N TYR A 230 11.98 1.87 -7.51
CA TYR A 230 11.21 1.17 -6.47
C TYR A 230 10.03 2.01 -5.98
N MET A 231 10.25 3.31 -5.72
CA MET A 231 9.19 4.26 -5.35
C MET A 231 8.11 4.32 -6.43
N LEU A 232 8.49 4.43 -7.72
CA LEU A 232 7.54 4.42 -8.82
C LEU A 232 6.72 3.11 -8.85
N ILE A 233 7.37 1.95 -8.68
CA ILE A 233 6.73 0.63 -8.61
C ILE A 233 5.74 0.52 -7.45
N GLU A 234 6.13 1.00 -6.25
CA GLU A 234 5.26 1.00 -5.07
C GLU A 234 4.02 1.87 -5.29
N ILE A 235 4.18 3.04 -5.90
CA ILE A 235 3.08 3.96 -6.18
C ILE A 235 2.15 3.39 -7.24
N ILE A 236 2.69 2.84 -8.34
CA ILE A 236 1.87 2.15 -9.34
C ILE A 236 1.11 0.99 -8.71
N SER A 237 1.77 0.19 -7.85
CA SER A 237 1.13 -0.91 -7.12
C SER A 237 -0.01 -0.43 -6.22
N TYR A 238 0.15 0.72 -5.57
CA TYR A 238 -0.91 1.35 -4.78
C TYR A 238 -2.08 1.79 -5.67
N LEU A 239 -1.78 2.48 -6.78
CA LEU A 239 -2.78 3.03 -7.70
C LEU A 239 -3.63 1.97 -8.41
N ILE A 240 -3.09 0.76 -8.61
CA ILE A 240 -3.85 -0.41 -9.08
C ILE A 240 -5.05 -0.67 -8.16
N THR A 241 -4.88 -0.52 -6.85
CA THR A 241 -5.90 -0.84 -5.83
C THR A 241 -6.70 0.38 -5.34
N GLU A 242 -6.28 1.59 -5.69
CA GLU A 242 -6.95 2.83 -5.27
C GLU A 242 -8.41 2.85 -5.75
N LYS A 243 -9.35 3.29 -4.92
CA LYS A 243 -10.78 3.38 -5.28
C LYS A 243 -11.22 4.83 -5.50
N ASN A 244 -10.47 5.80 -4.97
CA ASN A 244 -10.70 7.21 -5.21
C ASN A 244 -10.34 7.60 -6.64
N PRO A 245 -11.05 8.57 -7.25
CA PRO A 245 -10.68 9.16 -8.53
C PRO A 245 -9.22 9.63 -8.55
N VAL A 246 -8.46 9.15 -9.53
CA VAL A 246 -7.07 9.54 -9.76
C VAL A 246 -6.98 10.34 -11.05
N GLY A 247 -6.23 11.45 -11.01
CA GLY A 247 -5.99 12.35 -12.12
C GLY A 247 -5.02 13.46 -11.72
N PHE A 248 -5.00 14.57 -12.46
CA PHE A 248 -4.14 15.71 -12.16
C PHE A 248 -4.34 16.21 -10.72
N GLY A 249 -3.23 16.42 -10.01
CA GLY A 249 -3.22 16.93 -8.65
C GLY A 249 -3.61 15.90 -7.59
N TYR A 250 -3.96 14.67 -7.96
CA TYR A 250 -4.09 13.57 -7.02
C TYR A 250 -2.79 13.43 -6.22
N TYR A 251 -2.91 13.20 -4.91
CA TYR A 251 -1.78 13.03 -4.02
C TYR A 251 -1.96 11.79 -3.15
N LEU A 252 -0.85 11.23 -2.71
CA LEU A 252 -0.82 10.13 -1.74
C LEU A 252 0.22 10.40 -0.65
N GLU A 253 -0.05 9.83 0.51
CA GLU A 253 0.84 9.85 1.66
C GLU A 253 1.33 8.43 1.96
N LYS A 254 2.60 8.33 2.36
CA LYS A 254 3.22 7.11 2.86
C LYS A 254 3.68 7.37 4.29
N GLU A 255 2.95 6.84 5.26
CA GLU A 255 3.17 7.11 6.70
C GLU A 255 4.62 6.89 7.14
N ASN A 256 5.28 5.84 6.62
CA ASN A 256 6.67 5.50 6.96
C ASN A 256 7.72 6.07 5.98
N GLY A 257 7.32 6.96 5.07
CA GLY A 257 8.14 7.47 3.98
C GLY A 257 8.45 6.43 2.89
N PHE A 258 8.96 6.88 1.73
CA PHE A 258 9.35 5.96 0.65
C PHE A 258 10.63 5.20 0.95
N SER A 259 11.58 5.83 1.64
CA SER A 259 12.85 5.22 2.01
C SER A 259 13.47 5.93 3.20
N LYS A 260 14.18 5.18 4.05
CA LYS A 260 15.00 5.76 5.13
C LYS A 260 16.14 6.67 4.62
N ARG A 261 16.44 6.62 3.31
CA ARG A 261 17.51 7.41 2.68
C ARG A 261 17.03 8.77 2.18
N THR A 262 15.73 9.03 2.13
CA THR A 262 15.18 10.27 1.59
C THR A 262 14.08 10.82 2.50
N ALA A 263 13.80 12.12 2.39
CA ALA A 263 12.79 12.79 3.20
C ALA A 263 11.39 12.77 2.54
N PHE A 264 11.20 12.09 1.41
CA PHE A 264 9.92 12.10 0.70
C PHE A 264 8.90 11.19 1.40
N THR A 265 7.77 11.78 1.78
CA THR A 265 6.69 11.12 2.53
C THR A 265 5.38 11.04 1.75
N GLY A 266 5.32 11.62 0.55
CA GLY A 266 4.17 11.51 -0.33
C GLY A 266 4.51 11.86 -1.76
N ALA A 267 3.53 11.80 -2.65
CA ALA A 267 3.70 12.18 -4.04
C ALA A 267 2.45 12.85 -4.58
N MET A 268 2.59 13.64 -5.63
CA MET A 268 1.51 14.27 -6.37
C MET A 268 1.65 13.97 -7.86
N LEU A 269 0.53 13.88 -8.56
CA LEU A 269 0.49 13.77 -10.03
C LEU A 269 0.38 15.15 -10.67
N ALA A 270 1.25 15.44 -11.63
CA ALA A 270 1.25 16.69 -12.39
C ALA A 270 1.33 16.44 -13.90
N SER A 271 1.07 17.46 -14.70
CA SER A 271 1.31 17.43 -16.15
C SER A 271 2.81 17.32 -16.46
N LEU A 272 3.18 16.71 -17.59
CA LEU A 272 4.54 16.71 -18.11
C LEU A 272 4.90 18.09 -18.68
N GLY A 273 5.34 19.02 -17.85
CA GLY A 273 5.38 20.45 -18.18
C GLY A 273 6.11 20.84 -19.48
N GLU A 274 7.20 20.15 -19.83
CA GLU A 274 7.97 20.43 -21.05
C GLU A 274 7.35 19.82 -22.33
N TYR A 275 6.43 18.86 -22.18
CA TYR A 275 5.78 18.17 -23.29
C TYR A 275 4.48 18.87 -23.72
N PRO A 276 4.18 18.94 -25.03
CA PRO A 276 2.92 19.52 -25.53
C PRO A 276 1.70 18.86 -24.92
N LYS A 277 0.63 19.63 -24.63
CA LYS A 277 -0.58 19.11 -23.99
C LYS A 277 -1.21 17.95 -24.77
N GLU A 278 -1.15 18.01 -26.09
CA GLU A 278 -1.69 17.01 -27.01
C GLU A 278 -0.92 15.68 -26.98
N SER A 279 0.31 15.69 -26.46
CA SER A 279 1.13 14.48 -26.28
C SER A 279 0.88 13.77 -24.95
N GLN A 280 0.13 14.40 -24.04
CA GLN A 280 -0.11 13.89 -22.69
C GLN A 280 -1.42 13.10 -22.56
N SER A 281 -2.11 12.84 -23.68
CA SER A 281 -3.25 11.93 -23.71
C SER A 281 -3.44 11.27 -25.07
N VAL A 282 -4.08 10.10 -25.08
CA VAL A 282 -4.41 9.36 -26.30
C VAL A 282 -5.72 8.61 -26.13
N ILE A 283 -6.56 8.62 -27.18
CA ILE A 283 -7.71 7.73 -27.29
C ILE A 283 -7.28 6.54 -28.14
N LEU A 284 -7.20 5.36 -27.52
CA LEU A 284 -6.85 4.12 -28.20
C LEU A 284 -8.00 3.66 -29.12
N SER A 285 -7.70 2.76 -30.05
CA SER A 285 -8.69 2.20 -30.97
C SER A 285 -9.82 1.44 -30.29
N SER A 286 -9.63 1.01 -29.03
CA SER A 286 -10.68 0.47 -28.15
C SER A 286 -11.67 1.52 -27.63
N GLY A 287 -11.38 2.81 -27.81
CA GLY A 287 -12.10 3.94 -27.21
C GLY A 287 -11.61 4.32 -25.81
N ARG A 288 -10.62 3.60 -25.27
CA ARG A 288 -10.00 3.93 -23.97
C ARG A 288 -9.20 5.23 -24.10
N ASN A 289 -9.58 6.24 -23.31
CA ASN A 289 -8.81 7.47 -23.16
C ASN A 289 -7.76 7.30 -22.05
N VAL A 290 -6.48 7.47 -22.38
CA VAL A 290 -5.33 7.32 -21.48
C VAL A 290 -4.64 8.66 -21.31
N ASN A 291 -4.40 9.07 -20.06
CA ASN A 291 -3.68 10.29 -19.70
C ASN A 291 -2.30 9.96 -19.12
N PHE A 292 -1.31 10.80 -19.37
CA PHE A 292 0.03 10.68 -18.81
C PHE A 292 0.24 11.73 -17.73
N TYR A 293 0.75 11.31 -16.58
CA TYR A 293 1.06 12.21 -15.47
C TYR A 293 2.48 12.01 -14.96
N GLU A 294 3.19 13.11 -14.76
CA GLU A 294 4.46 13.12 -14.04
C GLU A 294 4.21 12.89 -12.54
N LEU A 295 4.93 11.92 -11.99
CA LEU A 295 5.00 11.67 -10.57
C LEU A 295 5.98 12.64 -9.93
N LEU A 296 5.48 13.49 -9.03
CA LEU A 296 6.28 14.42 -8.25
C LEU A 296 6.36 13.96 -6.79
N PRO A 297 7.50 13.40 -6.33
CA PRO A 297 7.70 13.12 -4.92
C PRO A 297 7.69 14.41 -4.11
N LEU A 298 6.94 14.41 -3.00
CA LEU A 298 6.75 15.54 -2.08
C LEU A 298 7.44 15.28 -0.74
N ARG A 299 8.11 16.32 -0.25
CA ARG A 299 8.68 16.36 1.10
C ARG A 299 7.59 16.65 2.14
N PRO A 300 7.87 16.54 3.46
CA PRO A 300 6.81 16.53 4.45
C PRO A 300 6.00 17.83 4.50
N MET A 301 6.63 19.00 4.35
CA MET A 301 5.90 20.27 4.38
C MET A 301 5.19 20.56 3.07
N GLU A 302 5.76 20.15 1.93
CA GLU A 302 5.07 20.15 0.63
C GLU A 302 3.81 19.28 0.64
N LEU A 303 3.89 18.07 1.19
CA LEU A 303 2.74 17.17 1.34
C LEU A 303 1.69 17.79 2.26
N ASN A 304 2.12 18.35 3.39
CA ASN A 304 1.20 19.03 4.31
C ASN A 304 0.51 20.23 3.65
N PHE A 305 1.25 21.02 2.87
CA PHE A 305 0.68 22.12 2.08
C PHE A 305 -0.34 21.60 1.07
N ARG A 306 -0.03 20.53 0.33
CA ARG A 306 -0.95 19.93 -0.66
C ARG A 306 -2.22 19.36 -0.03
N LYS A 307 -2.21 18.91 1.22
CA LYS A 307 -3.43 18.43 1.90
C LYS A 307 -4.47 19.54 2.07
N THR A 308 -4.06 20.80 2.16
CA THR A 308 -4.93 21.95 2.44
C THR A 308 -5.02 22.96 1.28
N HIS A 309 -4.16 22.85 0.27
CA HIS A 309 -4.11 23.72 -0.91
C HIS A 309 -4.14 22.91 -2.20
N SER A 310 -4.53 23.53 -3.31
CA SER A 310 -4.59 22.89 -4.62
C SER A 310 -3.19 22.51 -5.16
N ALA A 311 -3.17 21.60 -6.14
CA ALA A 311 -1.95 21.26 -6.87
C ALA A 311 -1.34 22.48 -7.58
N HIS A 312 -2.18 23.37 -8.12
CA HIS A 312 -1.73 24.57 -8.81
C HIS A 312 -1.00 25.53 -7.87
N GLU A 313 -1.52 25.75 -6.66
CA GLU A 313 -0.86 26.59 -5.66
C GLU A 313 0.52 26.05 -5.28
N LEU A 314 0.65 24.73 -5.10
CA LEU A 314 1.95 24.11 -4.83
C LEU A 314 2.92 24.23 -6.02
N LEU A 315 2.42 24.08 -7.25
CA LEU A 315 3.23 24.24 -8.46
C LEU A 315 3.73 25.68 -8.65
N GLU A 316 2.90 26.69 -8.39
CA GLU A 316 3.34 28.09 -8.40
C GLU A 316 4.38 28.36 -7.31
N LEU A 317 4.23 27.78 -6.11
CA LEU A 317 5.24 27.91 -5.06
C LEU A 317 6.61 27.35 -5.48
N PHE A 318 6.65 26.19 -6.14
CA PHE A 318 7.90 25.64 -6.69
C PHE A 318 8.55 26.60 -7.71
N LYS A 319 7.73 27.21 -8.57
CA LYS A 319 8.17 28.15 -9.60
C LYS A 319 8.68 29.46 -9.00
N GLU A 320 7.96 30.05 -8.04
CA GLU A 320 8.34 31.28 -7.33
C GLU A 320 9.69 31.13 -6.63
N HIS A 321 9.95 29.96 -6.03
CA HIS A 321 11.21 29.66 -5.35
C HIS A 321 12.27 28.98 -6.23
N LEU A 322 12.06 28.94 -7.55
CA LEU A 322 12.98 28.40 -8.56
C LEU A 322 13.42 26.95 -8.27
N ILE A 323 12.51 26.13 -7.73
CA ILE A 323 12.74 24.71 -7.50
C ILE A 323 12.50 23.95 -8.80
N LYS A 324 13.56 23.35 -9.33
CA LYS A 324 13.46 22.46 -10.49
C LYS A 324 12.87 21.11 -10.07
N LEU A 325 11.70 20.78 -10.62
CA LEU A 325 10.98 19.52 -10.34
C LEU A 325 11.39 18.38 -11.28
N THR A 326 11.74 18.74 -12.53
CA THR A 326 12.06 17.81 -13.62
C THR A 326 13.49 18.10 -14.11
N PRO A 327 14.43 17.15 -14.04
CA PRO A 327 14.27 15.80 -13.50
C PRO A 327 14.17 15.79 -11.98
N PHE A 328 13.66 14.68 -11.44
CA PHE A 328 13.61 14.41 -10.01
C PHE A 328 15.02 14.36 -9.41
N ILE A 329 15.27 15.24 -8.44
CA ILE A 329 16.51 15.28 -7.66
C ILE A 329 16.17 14.96 -6.21
N SER A 330 16.63 13.81 -5.72
CA SER A 330 16.30 13.33 -4.37
C SER A 330 16.85 14.24 -3.24
N THR A 331 17.85 15.06 -3.55
CA THR A 331 18.48 16.00 -2.60
C THR A 331 17.88 17.41 -2.63
N ARG A 332 16.87 17.71 -3.46
CA ARG A 332 16.27 19.06 -3.54
C ARG A 332 15.68 19.48 -2.19
N ASP A 333 15.69 20.76 -1.86
CA ASP A 333 15.07 21.26 -0.62
C ASP A 333 13.54 21.09 -0.60
N ASP A 334 12.98 21.13 0.61
CA ASP A 334 11.54 21.30 0.81
C ASP A 334 11.18 22.78 0.59
N VAL A 335 10.35 23.08 -0.41
CA VAL A 335 10.01 24.46 -0.75
C VAL A 335 9.21 25.16 0.35
N CYS A 336 8.36 24.40 1.06
CA CYS A 336 7.49 24.95 2.10
C CYS A 336 8.23 25.21 3.42
N LEU A 337 9.43 24.66 3.62
CA LEU A 337 10.28 25.05 4.76
C LEU A 337 10.76 26.50 4.67
N ARG A 338 10.77 27.09 3.46
CA ARG A 338 11.19 28.49 3.26
C ARG A 338 10.09 29.47 3.68
N LEU A 339 8.81 29.07 3.55
CA LEU A 339 7.65 29.87 3.97
C LEU A 339 7.58 30.11 5.48
N ASN A 340 8.16 29.22 6.30
CA ASN A 340 8.14 29.36 7.77
C ASN A 340 9.30 30.19 8.33
N LYS A 341 10.14 30.79 7.47
CA LYS A 341 11.30 31.61 7.87
C LYS A 341 11.15 33.10 7.58
N GLU A 342 10.04 33.50 6.96
CA GLU A 342 9.57 34.88 6.80
C GLU A 342 8.43 35.13 7.80
#